data_AF-T0RLU0-F1
#
_entry.id   AF-T0RLU0-F1
#
_cell.length_a   1.000
_cell.length_b   1.000
_cell.length_c   1.000
_cell.angle_alpha   90.00
_cell.angle_beta   90.00
_cell.angle_gamma   90.00
#
_symmetry.space_group_name_H-M   'P 1'
#
loop_
_entity.id
_entity.type
_entity.pdbx_description
1 polymer ?
#
loop_
_entity_poly.entity_id
_entity_poly.type
_entity_poly.pdbx_seq_one_letter_code
_entity_poly.pdbx_strand_id
1 'polypeptide(L)'
;MERLVPTEVKRAVVALQQFQQKQAPPAKKKHKTHAVISLIVTRKKVPATVAPKPVPIALPHSLRLDGDAILLVKDIDLKRIKDALAKEPVPGVAKVMGLKQLKTQLKEPREFRALYTTFLADDRVLNVIKATLGKKFFEATPLVELVPVLVAKRDVADYVRRALDGTTMVPSPGPCINVKVAIDLMPAEVIMENIAAATAVIVDNIGRKWKNVKSISIKTTESIALPIYHAPVDAVKKPENTSKKRKANDSATPVTKKAKRG
;
A
#
# COMPACT_ATOMS: atom_id res chain seq x y z
N MET A 1 -10.66 4.98 22.04
CA MET A 1 -10.43 5.35 20.63
C MET A 1 -9.78 6.74 20.48
N GLU A 2 -9.34 7.39 21.55
CA GLU A 2 -8.78 8.77 21.50
C GLU A 2 -7.25 8.78 21.63
N ARG A 3 -6.53 8.48 20.56
CA ARG A 3 -5.08 8.78 20.51
C ARG A 3 -4.67 9.64 19.34
N LEU A 4 -5.54 9.78 18.34
CA LEU A 4 -5.42 10.81 17.32
C LEU A 4 -6.21 12.00 17.83
N VAL A 5 -5.54 13.11 18.10
CA VAL A 5 -6.20 14.35 18.47
C VAL A 5 -6.78 14.96 17.19
N PRO A 6 -8.11 15.08 17.04
CA PRO A 6 -8.71 15.53 15.77
C PRO A 6 -8.25 16.95 15.37
N THR A 7 -7.94 17.80 16.35
CA THR A 7 -7.45 19.16 16.11
C THR A 7 -6.06 19.16 15.48
N GLU A 8 -5.16 18.26 15.87
CA GLU A 8 -3.82 18.11 15.29
C GLU A 8 -3.91 17.59 13.85
N VAL A 9 -4.80 16.61 13.61
CA VAL A 9 -5.07 16.10 12.26
C VAL A 9 -5.56 17.24 11.36
N LYS A 10 -6.53 18.03 11.83
CA LYS A 10 -7.08 19.16 11.07
C LYS A 10 -6.01 20.19 10.73
N ARG A 11 -5.17 20.57 11.70
CA ARG A 11 -4.06 21.51 11.49
C ARG A 11 -3.07 20.98 10.45
N ALA A 12 -2.70 19.71 10.53
CA ALA A 12 -1.78 19.09 9.58
C ALA A 12 -2.38 19.06 8.17
N VAL A 13 -3.66 18.69 8.00
CA VAL A 13 -4.34 18.66 6.70
C VAL A 13 -4.43 20.06 6.10
N VAL A 14 -4.85 21.06 6.87
CA VAL A 14 -4.92 22.46 6.41
C VAL A 14 -3.54 22.99 6.01
N ALA A 15 -2.49 22.69 6.79
CA ALA A 15 -1.13 23.08 6.45
C ALA A 15 -0.66 22.45 5.13
N LEU A 16 -1.00 21.19 4.86
CA LEU A 16 -0.67 20.52 3.60
C LEU A 16 -1.43 21.13 2.41
N GLN A 17 -2.72 21.41 2.56
CA GLN A 17 -3.52 22.06 1.51
C GLN A 17 -2.99 23.46 1.19
N GLN A 18 -2.65 24.26 2.20
CA GLN A 18 -2.04 25.58 2.02
C GLN A 18 -0.67 25.48 1.33
N PHE A 19 0.11 24.46 1.66
CA PHE A 19 1.40 24.22 1.03
C PHE A 19 1.23 23.87 -0.46
N GLN A 20 0.28 23.01 -0.81
CA GLN A 20 -0.03 22.68 -2.21
C GLN A 20 -0.52 23.92 -2.99
N GLN A 21 -1.38 24.75 -2.39
CA GLN A 21 -1.83 26.00 -3.00
C GLN A 21 -0.66 26.98 -3.23
N LYS A 22 0.27 27.09 -2.28
CA LYS A 22 1.47 27.94 -2.42
C LYS A 22 2.50 27.37 -3.40
N GLN A 23 2.57 26.05 -3.53
CA GLN A 23 3.44 25.35 -4.47
C GLN A 23 2.83 25.18 -5.86
N ALA A 24 1.79 25.92 -6.23
CA ALA A 24 1.26 25.96 -7.58
C ALA A 24 1.84 27.16 -8.39
N PRO A 25 3.04 27.06 -9.02
CA PRO A 25 3.53 28.05 -9.99
C PRO A 25 3.02 27.76 -11.43
N PRO A 26 3.09 28.75 -12.35
CA PRO A 26 2.21 28.85 -13.51
C PRO A 26 2.55 27.82 -14.60
N ALA A 27 1.50 27.19 -15.14
CA ALA A 27 1.42 26.62 -16.49
C ALA A 27 2.73 26.13 -17.13
N LYS A 28 3.25 24.93 -16.77
CA LYS A 28 4.17 24.14 -17.64
C LYS A 28 4.53 22.71 -17.18
N LYS A 29 3.63 21.96 -16.53
CA LYS A 29 3.76 20.48 -16.43
C LYS A 29 2.46 19.82 -16.90
N LYS A 30 2.55 19.11 -18.04
CA LYS A 30 1.44 18.57 -18.86
C LYS A 30 0.68 17.38 -18.26
N HIS A 31 0.69 17.18 -16.95
CA HIS A 31 -0.19 16.20 -16.31
C HIS A 31 -0.80 16.83 -15.07
N LYS A 32 -2.12 17.07 -15.08
CA LYS A 32 -2.92 17.36 -13.88
C LYS A 32 -2.93 16.11 -12.98
N THR A 33 -1.78 15.75 -12.43
CA THR A 33 -1.70 14.67 -11.44
C THR A 33 -1.99 15.32 -10.10
N HIS A 34 -3.19 15.12 -9.58
CA HIS A 34 -3.54 15.62 -8.26
C HIS A 34 -2.58 15.06 -7.20
N ALA A 35 -2.16 15.92 -6.27
CA ALA A 35 -1.31 15.50 -5.17
C ALA A 35 -2.06 14.48 -4.31
N VAL A 36 -1.42 13.33 -4.06
CA VAL A 36 -1.97 12.28 -3.20
C VAL A 36 -1.43 12.49 -1.80
N ILE A 37 -2.33 12.45 -0.83
CA ILE A 37 -2.02 12.51 0.59
C ILE A 37 -1.79 11.08 1.09
N SER A 38 -0.62 10.84 1.64
CA SER A 38 -0.20 9.57 2.21
C SER A 38 -0.03 9.63 3.71
N LEU A 39 -0.52 8.61 4.40
CA LEU A 39 -0.30 8.32 5.81
C LEU A 39 0.92 7.41 5.95
N ILE A 40 1.91 7.85 6.73
CA ILE A 40 3.07 7.06 7.13
C ILE A 40 2.89 6.59 8.56
N VAL A 41 2.86 5.28 8.75
CA VAL A 41 2.83 4.65 10.08
C VAL A 41 4.18 4.00 10.34
N THR A 42 4.82 4.41 11.44
CA THR A 42 6.11 3.87 11.89
C THR A 42 5.89 2.91 13.05
N ARG A 43 6.46 1.72 12.96
CA ARG A 43 6.38 0.65 13.96
C ARG A 43 7.59 0.70 14.91
N LYS A 44 7.40 0.35 16.18
CA LYS A 44 8.47 0.21 17.20
C LYS A 44 9.30 -1.05 16.95
N LYS A 45 8.62 -2.18 16.74
CA LYS A 45 9.20 -3.50 16.46
C LYS A 45 8.81 -3.94 15.05
N VAL A 46 9.85 -4.22 14.27
CA VAL A 46 9.71 -4.75 12.91
C VAL A 46 9.43 -6.26 12.98
N PRO A 47 8.42 -6.76 12.26
CA PRO A 47 8.19 -8.20 12.11
C PRO A 47 9.34 -8.90 11.38
N ALA A 48 9.68 -10.13 11.77
CA ALA A 48 10.80 -10.89 11.20
C ALA A 48 10.55 -11.34 9.75
N THR A 49 9.30 -11.67 9.42
CA THR A 49 8.88 -12.07 8.08
C THR A 49 7.55 -11.40 7.75
N VAL A 50 7.48 -10.80 6.56
CA VAL A 50 6.29 -10.14 6.05
C VAL A 50 6.10 -10.52 4.60
N ALA A 51 4.96 -11.14 4.28
CA ALA A 51 4.58 -11.30 2.89
C ALA A 51 4.14 -9.92 2.34
N PRO A 52 4.69 -9.45 1.20
CA PRO A 52 4.32 -8.18 0.58
C PRO A 52 2.98 -8.30 -0.18
N LYS A 53 1.99 -8.85 0.51
CA LYS A 53 0.62 -9.03 0.03
C LYS A 53 -0.16 -7.74 0.32
N PRO A 54 -0.70 -7.07 -0.70
CA PRO A 54 -1.60 -5.94 -0.50
C PRO A 54 -2.78 -6.36 0.38
N VAL A 55 -3.12 -5.54 1.36
CA VAL A 55 -4.30 -5.71 2.20
C VAL A 55 -5.25 -4.56 1.86
N PRO A 56 -6.50 -4.85 1.47
CA PRO A 56 -7.47 -3.82 1.16
C PRO A 56 -7.95 -3.15 2.45
N ILE A 57 -8.10 -1.83 2.40
CA ILE A 57 -8.61 -0.98 3.47
C ILE A 57 -9.86 -0.31 2.92
N ALA A 58 -11.01 -0.54 3.55
CA ALA A 58 -12.22 0.17 3.20
C ALA A 58 -12.12 1.63 3.68
N LEU A 59 -12.34 2.58 2.78
CA LEU A 59 -12.43 4.00 3.12
C LEU A 59 -13.89 4.46 3.02
N PRO A 60 -14.31 5.41 3.88
CA PRO A 60 -15.62 6.05 3.75
C PRO A 60 -15.77 6.83 2.44
N HIS A 61 -14.71 7.51 1.99
CA HIS A 61 -14.72 8.33 0.77
C HIS A 61 -13.67 7.83 -0.23
N SER A 62 -14.11 7.52 -1.45
CA SER A 62 -13.28 6.93 -2.50
C SER A 62 -12.15 7.86 -2.96
N LEU A 63 -10.95 7.28 -3.17
CA LEU A 63 -9.79 7.96 -3.74
C LEU A 63 -9.81 8.05 -5.26
N ARG A 64 -10.93 7.67 -5.87
CA ARG A 64 -11.06 7.60 -7.31
C ARG A 64 -11.32 8.99 -7.88
N LEU A 65 -10.47 9.39 -8.82
CA LEU A 65 -10.80 10.40 -9.82
C LEU A 65 -11.54 9.72 -10.97
N ASP A 66 -12.49 10.42 -11.60
CA ASP A 66 -13.22 9.91 -12.76
C ASP A 66 -12.27 9.25 -13.77
N GLY A 67 -12.50 7.97 -14.07
CA GLY A 67 -11.63 7.20 -14.96
C GLY A 67 -12.05 5.74 -15.09
N ASP A 68 -11.40 4.98 -15.94
CA ASP A 68 -11.79 3.59 -16.17
C ASP A 68 -11.00 2.65 -15.25
N ALA A 69 -11.71 1.83 -14.47
CA ALA A 69 -11.11 0.75 -13.69
C ALA A 69 -11.12 -0.54 -14.50
N ILE A 70 -10.04 -1.31 -14.37
CA ILE A 70 -9.91 -2.62 -14.99
C ILE A 70 -9.78 -3.72 -13.94
N LEU A 71 -10.48 -4.84 -14.16
CA LEU A 71 -10.39 -6.03 -13.31
C LEU A 71 -9.58 -7.14 -13.99
N LEU A 72 -8.47 -7.53 -13.35
CA LEU A 72 -7.57 -8.58 -13.80
C LEU A 72 -7.84 -9.87 -13.04
N VAL A 73 -8.13 -10.95 -13.77
CA VAL A 73 -8.53 -12.23 -13.19
C VAL A 73 -7.79 -13.39 -13.84
N LYS A 74 -7.77 -14.54 -13.17
CA LYS A 74 -7.37 -15.81 -13.77
C LYS A 74 -8.29 -16.17 -14.95
N ASP A 75 -7.71 -16.69 -16.02
CA ASP A 75 -8.44 -17.00 -17.26
C ASP A 75 -9.62 -17.96 -17.07
N ILE A 76 -9.54 -18.85 -16.07
CA ILE A 76 -10.59 -19.84 -15.75
C ILE A 76 -11.88 -19.14 -15.30
N ASP A 77 -11.77 -18.07 -14.51
CA ASP A 77 -12.91 -17.40 -13.87
C ASP A 77 -13.45 -16.23 -14.70
N LEU A 78 -12.85 -15.96 -15.88
CA LEU A 78 -13.20 -14.82 -16.73
C LEU A 78 -14.66 -14.83 -17.18
N LYS A 79 -15.21 -16.00 -17.53
CA LYS A 79 -16.62 -16.13 -17.95
C LYS A 79 -17.56 -15.85 -16.78
N ARG A 80 -17.35 -16.55 -15.66
CA ARG A 80 -18.14 -16.40 -14.42
C ARG A 80 -18.22 -14.94 -13.96
N ILE A 81 -17.12 -14.20 -14.03
CA ILE A 81 -17.07 -12.82 -13.52
C ILE A 81 -17.71 -11.84 -14.50
N LYS A 82 -17.56 -12.06 -15.81
CA LYS A 82 -18.30 -11.28 -16.80
C LYS A 82 -19.80 -11.46 -16.61
N ASP A 83 -20.25 -12.69 -16.39
CA ASP A 83 -21.66 -12.98 -16.14
C ASP A 83 -22.14 -12.36 -14.81
N ALA A 84 -21.31 -12.38 -13.77
CA ALA A 84 -21.63 -11.75 -12.49
C ALA A 84 -21.70 -10.21 -12.59
N LEU A 85 -20.78 -9.59 -13.31
CA LEU A 85 -20.77 -8.14 -13.54
C LEU A 85 -21.83 -7.67 -14.54
N ALA A 86 -22.31 -8.55 -15.43
CA ALA A 86 -23.45 -8.27 -16.27
C ALA A 86 -24.77 -8.27 -15.48
N LYS A 87 -24.89 -9.13 -14.46
CA LYS A 87 -26.03 -9.15 -13.54
C LYS A 87 -26.04 -7.96 -12.59
N GLU A 88 -24.87 -7.61 -12.06
CA GLU A 88 -24.68 -6.45 -11.18
C GLU A 88 -23.60 -5.52 -11.73
N PRO A 89 -23.97 -4.55 -12.59
CA PRO A 89 -23.01 -3.59 -13.10
C PRO A 89 -22.51 -2.71 -11.95
N VAL A 90 -21.19 -2.65 -11.81
CA VAL A 90 -20.52 -1.73 -10.87
C VAL A 90 -20.05 -0.52 -11.67
N PRO A 91 -20.51 0.71 -11.35
CA PRO A 91 -20.08 1.90 -12.07
C PRO A 91 -18.57 2.09 -11.92
N GLY A 92 -17.90 2.33 -13.04
CA GLY A 92 -16.46 2.58 -13.09
C GLY A 92 -15.59 1.37 -13.50
N VAL A 93 -16.13 0.16 -13.63
CA VAL A 93 -15.38 -0.98 -14.21
C VAL A 93 -15.59 -1.03 -15.72
N ALA A 94 -14.59 -0.60 -16.49
CA ALA A 94 -14.67 -0.55 -17.94
C ALA A 94 -14.41 -1.92 -18.60
N LYS A 95 -13.52 -2.73 -18.03
CA LYS A 95 -13.12 -4.00 -18.65
C LYS A 95 -12.70 -5.05 -17.64
N VAL A 96 -13.00 -6.31 -17.96
CA VAL A 96 -12.47 -7.51 -17.27
C VAL A 96 -11.51 -8.23 -18.20
N MET A 97 -10.28 -8.46 -17.75
CA MET A 97 -9.23 -9.10 -18.55
C MET A 97 -8.58 -10.29 -17.84
N GLY A 98 -8.25 -11.30 -18.66
CA GLY A 98 -7.47 -12.46 -18.24
C GLY A 98 -5.96 -12.20 -18.32
N LEU A 99 -5.16 -13.08 -17.73
CA LEU A 99 -3.70 -13.00 -17.76
C LEU A 99 -3.12 -13.14 -19.18
N LYS A 100 -3.73 -13.97 -20.02
CA LYS A 100 -3.32 -14.11 -21.43
C LYS A 100 -3.55 -12.81 -22.19
N GLN A 101 -4.72 -12.21 -22.03
CA GLN A 101 -5.09 -10.96 -22.69
C GLN A 101 -4.21 -9.80 -22.22
N LEU A 102 -3.90 -9.76 -20.92
CA LEU A 102 -2.99 -8.76 -20.36
C LEU A 102 -1.61 -8.82 -21.03
N LYS A 103 -1.01 -10.01 -21.19
CA LYS A 103 0.29 -10.14 -21.85
C LYS A 103 0.29 -9.67 -23.31
N THR A 104 -0.80 -9.87 -24.03
CA THR A 104 -0.93 -9.45 -25.43
C THR A 104 -1.16 -7.95 -25.56
N GLN A 105 -1.94 -7.33 -24.66
CA GLN A 105 -2.26 -5.90 -24.70
C GLN A 105 -1.17 -5.03 -24.05
N LEU A 106 -0.37 -5.59 -23.14
CA LEU A 106 0.72 -4.90 -22.45
C LEU A 106 2.01 -4.81 -23.30
N LYS A 107 1.89 -4.58 -24.61
CA LYS A 107 3.07 -4.31 -25.44
C LYS A 107 3.71 -2.98 -25.03
N GLU A 108 2.88 -2.00 -24.66
CA GLU A 108 3.32 -0.71 -24.15
C GLU A 108 2.70 -0.41 -22.78
N PRO A 109 3.44 -0.61 -21.67
CA PRO A 109 2.95 -0.32 -20.32
C PRO A 109 2.52 1.14 -20.11
N ARG A 110 2.98 2.07 -20.95
CA ARG A 110 2.65 3.50 -20.89
C ARG A 110 1.24 3.79 -21.41
N GLU A 111 0.89 3.26 -22.58
CA GLU A 111 -0.44 3.42 -23.16
C GLU A 111 -1.50 2.73 -22.31
N PHE A 112 -1.19 1.52 -21.85
CA PHE A 112 -2.08 0.77 -20.97
C PHE A 112 -2.44 1.54 -19.69
N ARG A 113 -1.53 2.39 -19.23
CA ARG A 113 -1.72 3.23 -18.07
C ARG A 113 -2.39 4.57 -18.36
N ALA A 114 -2.30 5.06 -19.58
CA ALA A 114 -3.06 6.24 -20.00
C ALA A 114 -4.56 5.93 -20.12
N LEU A 115 -4.90 4.67 -20.44
CA LEU A 115 -6.28 4.21 -20.62
C LEU A 115 -7.01 3.97 -19.29
N TYR A 116 -6.34 3.38 -18.30
CA TYR A 116 -6.98 2.97 -17.04
C TYR A 116 -6.32 3.66 -15.84
N THR A 117 -7.14 4.20 -14.95
CA THR A 117 -6.68 4.88 -13.73
C THR A 117 -6.54 3.92 -12.55
N THR A 118 -7.40 2.89 -12.48
CA THR A 118 -7.46 1.94 -11.36
C THR A 118 -7.30 0.51 -11.84
N PHE A 119 -6.41 -0.25 -11.19
CA PHE A 119 -6.12 -1.64 -11.52
C PHE A 119 -6.55 -2.57 -10.38
N LEU A 120 -7.67 -3.26 -10.56
CA LEU A 120 -8.15 -4.30 -9.65
C LEU A 120 -7.58 -5.65 -10.10
N ALA A 121 -7.19 -6.49 -9.16
CA ALA A 121 -6.65 -7.81 -9.48
C ALA A 121 -7.08 -8.87 -8.47
N ASP A 122 -7.30 -10.09 -8.93
CA ASP A 122 -7.49 -11.23 -8.02
C ASP A 122 -6.18 -11.51 -7.26
N ASP A 123 -6.31 -11.76 -5.95
CA ASP A 123 -5.21 -12.09 -5.04
C ASP A 123 -4.28 -13.18 -5.58
N ARG A 124 -4.85 -14.19 -6.25
CA ARG A 124 -4.10 -15.34 -6.81
C ARG A 124 -3.18 -14.96 -7.97
N VAL A 125 -3.45 -13.84 -8.64
CA VAL A 125 -2.71 -13.43 -9.86
C VAL A 125 -1.75 -12.26 -9.61
N LEU A 126 -1.77 -11.65 -8.42
CA LEU A 126 -0.95 -10.48 -8.08
C LEU A 126 0.55 -10.66 -8.36
N ASN A 127 1.12 -11.80 -8.00
CA ASN A 127 2.55 -12.06 -8.21
C ASN A 127 2.90 -12.12 -9.71
N VAL A 128 2.03 -12.75 -10.50
CA VAL A 128 2.19 -12.84 -11.96
C VAL A 128 2.04 -11.47 -12.62
N ILE A 129 1.07 -10.67 -12.16
CA ILE A 129 0.83 -9.32 -12.66
C ILE A 129 2.01 -8.40 -12.35
N LYS A 130 2.55 -8.43 -11.11
CA LYS A 130 3.74 -7.66 -10.73
C LYS A 130 4.95 -8.01 -11.61
N ALA A 131 5.14 -9.29 -11.92
CA ALA A 131 6.19 -9.74 -12.83
C ALA A 131 5.96 -9.30 -14.29
N THR A 132 4.70 -9.27 -14.74
CA THR A 132 4.33 -8.92 -16.13
C THR A 132 4.36 -7.41 -16.40
N LEU A 133 3.84 -6.61 -15.46
CA LEU A 133 3.81 -5.14 -15.57
C LEU A 133 5.19 -4.49 -15.37
N GLY A 134 6.07 -5.16 -14.64
CA GLY A 134 7.40 -4.65 -14.31
C GLY A 134 7.37 -3.50 -13.30
N LYS A 135 8.54 -3.21 -12.70
CA LYS A 135 8.67 -2.20 -11.62
C LYS A 135 8.32 -0.78 -12.07
N LYS A 136 8.71 -0.42 -13.30
CA LYS A 136 8.48 0.91 -13.89
C LYS A 136 7.00 1.29 -13.96
N PHE A 137 6.10 0.31 -14.08
CA PHE A 137 4.67 0.53 -14.11
C PHE A 137 4.13 1.06 -12.78
N PHE A 138 4.66 0.57 -11.66
CA PHE A 138 4.26 0.97 -10.30
C PHE A 138 4.98 2.22 -9.81
N GLU A 139 6.21 2.46 -10.27
CA GLU A 139 7.00 3.62 -9.85
C GLU A 139 6.49 4.94 -10.45
N ALA A 140 6.02 4.92 -11.70
CA ALA A 140 5.82 6.16 -12.43
C ALA A 140 4.55 6.95 -12.04
N THR A 141 3.59 6.40 -11.27
CA THR A 141 2.45 7.17 -10.75
C THR A 141 2.12 6.74 -9.34
N PRO A 142 1.92 7.70 -8.45
CA PRO A 142 1.50 7.43 -7.09
C PRO A 142 0.08 6.88 -6.98
N LEU A 143 -0.73 6.63 -8.02
CA LEU A 143 -2.11 6.11 -7.86
C LEU A 143 -2.35 4.69 -8.40
N VAL A 144 -1.34 4.06 -9.01
CA VAL A 144 -1.48 2.70 -9.51
C VAL A 144 -1.26 1.72 -8.36
N GLU A 145 -2.34 1.38 -7.67
CA GLU A 145 -2.37 0.31 -6.69
C GLU A 145 -3.09 -0.90 -7.28
N LEU A 146 -2.51 -2.10 -7.07
CA LEU A 146 -3.23 -3.33 -7.33
C LEU A 146 -4.11 -3.62 -6.12
N VAL A 147 -5.41 -3.41 -6.27
CA VAL A 147 -6.36 -3.75 -5.22
C VAL A 147 -6.73 -5.23 -5.31
N PRO A 148 -6.44 -6.03 -4.27
CA PRO A 148 -6.80 -7.44 -4.25
C PRO A 148 -8.31 -7.58 -4.12
N VAL A 149 -8.94 -8.21 -5.11
CA VAL A 149 -10.36 -8.58 -5.08
C VAL A 149 -10.46 -10.07 -4.80
N LEU A 150 -11.29 -10.44 -3.82
CA LEU A 150 -11.52 -11.84 -3.50
C LEU A 150 -12.58 -12.43 -4.43
N VAL A 151 -12.14 -12.85 -5.61
CA VAL A 151 -12.99 -13.37 -6.68
C VAL A 151 -13.61 -14.74 -6.37
N ALA A 152 -13.07 -15.48 -5.38
CA ALA A 152 -13.53 -16.83 -5.06
C ALA A 152 -14.97 -16.89 -4.51
N LYS A 153 -15.47 -15.80 -3.93
CA LYS A 153 -16.80 -15.74 -3.30
C LYS A 153 -17.91 -15.45 -4.32
N ARG A 154 -19.17 -15.69 -3.95
CA ARG A 154 -20.34 -15.50 -4.84
C ARG A 154 -20.59 -14.02 -5.13
N ASP A 155 -20.32 -13.14 -4.17
CA ASP A 155 -20.70 -11.71 -4.24
C ASP A 155 -19.55 -10.84 -4.79
N VAL A 156 -19.17 -11.09 -6.05
CA VAL A 156 -18.03 -10.40 -6.67
C VAL A 156 -18.25 -8.89 -6.78
N ALA A 157 -19.48 -8.46 -7.08
CA ALA A 157 -19.80 -7.04 -7.27
C ALA A 157 -19.53 -6.21 -6.00
N ASP A 158 -19.90 -6.71 -4.82
CA ASP A 158 -19.66 -6.02 -3.55
C ASP A 158 -18.17 -5.91 -3.20
N TYR A 159 -17.40 -6.96 -3.48
CA TYR A 159 -15.95 -6.90 -3.29
C TYR A 159 -15.30 -5.90 -4.24
N VAL A 160 -15.80 -5.81 -5.48
CA VAL A 160 -15.33 -4.83 -6.47
C VAL A 160 -15.70 -3.41 -6.02
N ARG A 161 -16.94 -3.16 -5.57
CA ARG A 161 -17.36 -1.85 -5.00
C ARG A 161 -16.46 -1.43 -3.85
N ARG A 162 -16.27 -2.30 -2.85
CA ARG A 162 -15.38 -2.04 -1.71
C ARG A 162 -13.93 -1.81 -2.11
N ALA A 163 -13.45 -2.51 -3.14
CA ALA A 163 -12.10 -2.35 -3.65
C ALA A 163 -11.92 -1.03 -4.42
N LEU A 164 -12.96 -0.54 -5.09
CA LEU A 164 -12.97 0.75 -5.78
C LEU A 164 -13.03 1.92 -4.80
N ASP A 165 -13.79 1.79 -3.72
CA ASP A 165 -13.93 2.83 -2.70
C ASP A 165 -12.76 2.83 -1.69
N GLY A 166 -12.03 1.72 -1.62
CA GLY A 166 -10.94 1.52 -0.68
C GLY A 166 -9.56 1.98 -1.16
N THR A 167 -8.59 1.79 -0.28
CA THR A 167 -7.15 1.91 -0.54
C THR A 167 -6.45 0.60 -0.22
N THR A 168 -5.18 0.46 -0.59
CA THR A 168 -4.39 -0.71 -0.17
C THR A 168 -3.23 -0.34 0.72
N MET A 169 -2.97 -1.18 1.72
CA MET A 169 -1.69 -1.18 2.41
C MET A 169 -0.84 -2.35 1.91
N VAL A 170 0.40 -2.07 1.55
CA VAL A 170 1.40 -3.12 1.33
C VAL A 170 2.26 -3.21 2.59
N PRO A 171 2.18 -4.31 3.35
CA PRO A 171 3.06 -4.53 4.49
C PRO A 171 4.52 -4.52 4.03
N SER A 172 5.34 -3.67 4.66
CA SER A 172 6.78 -3.62 4.41
C SER A 172 7.54 -4.41 5.48
N PRO A 173 8.71 -4.98 5.15
CA PRO A 173 9.63 -5.57 6.13
C PRO A 173 10.40 -4.50 6.91
N GLY A 174 10.12 -3.21 6.69
CA GLY A 174 10.74 -2.10 7.40
C GLY A 174 9.86 -1.58 8.56
N PRO A 175 10.33 -0.54 9.27
CA PRO A 175 9.55 0.11 10.32
C PRO A 175 8.41 0.95 9.76
N CYS A 176 8.57 1.52 8.56
CA CYS A 176 7.62 2.48 7.98
C CYS A 176 6.71 1.81 6.94
N ILE A 177 5.42 2.09 7.03
CA ILE A 177 4.42 1.76 6.02
C ILE A 177 3.83 3.06 5.52
N ASN A 178 3.73 3.17 4.19
CA ASN A 178 3.05 4.28 3.53
C ASN A 178 1.74 3.78 2.93
N VAL A 179 0.64 4.48 3.21
CA VAL A 179 -0.70 4.18 2.69
C VAL A 179 -1.28 5.47 2.13
N LYS A 180 -1.96 5.42 0.99
CA LYS A 180 -2.62 6.59 0.40
C LYS A 180 -4.03 6.70 0.94
N VAL A 181 -4.42 7.88 1.39
CA VAL A 181 -5.64 8.06 2.20
C VAL A 181 -6.53 9.19 1.70
N ALA A 182 -6.02 10.10 0.89
CA ALA A 182 -6.81 11.17 0.30
C ALA A 182 -6.16 11.75 -0.96
N ILE A 183 -6.96 12.50 -1.72
CA ILE A 183 -6.49 13.40 -2.78
C ILE A 183 -6.67 14.84 -2.27
N ASP A 184 -5.78 15.75 -2.69
CA ASP A 184 -5.79 17.15 -2.26
C ASP A 184 -7.07 17.93 -2.63
N LEU A 185 -7.82 17.47 -3.64
CA LEU A 185 -9.13 18.04 -4.02
C LEU A 185 -10.23 17.85 -2.98
N MET A 186 -10.06 16.90 -2.06
CA MET A 186 -11.08 16.57 -1.07
C MET A 186 -11.12 17.65 0.03
N PRO A 187 -12.30 17.93 0.60
CA PRO A 187 -12.41 18.83 1.74
C PRO A 187 -11.71 18.23 2.96
N ALA A 188 -11.16 19.09 3.83
CA ALA A 188 -10.37 18.66 4.97
C ALA A 188 -11.13 17.70 5.91
N GLU A 189 -12.45 17.84 6.03
CA GLU A 189 -13.31 16.99 6.88
C GLU A 189 -13.37 15.55 6.37
N VAL A 190 -13.61 15.36 5.08
CA VAL A 190 -13.57 14.05 4.40
C VAL A 190 -12.20 13.39 4.55
N ILE A 191 -11.12 14.17 4.45
CA ILE A 191 -9.76 13.67 4.61
C ILE A 191 -9.56 13.13 6.05
N MET A 192 -10.04 13.83 7.06
CA MET A 192 -9.95 13.39 8.46
C MET A 192 -10.69 12.07 8.70
N GLU A 193 -11.90 11.91 8.14
CA GLU A 193 -12.68 10.68 8.25
C GLU A 193 -11.93 9.49 7.62
N ASN A 194 -11.37 9.69 6.43
CA ASN A 194 -10.54 8.69 5.77
C ASN A 194 -9.29 8.33 6.60
N ILE A 195 -8.62 9.31 7.22
CA ILE A 195 -7.46 9.07 8.10
C ILE A 195 -7.87 8.25 9.33
N ALA A 196 -9.00 8.57 9.95
CA ALA A 196 -9.48 7.83 11.12
C ALA A 196 -9.80 6.37 10.77
N ALA A 197 -10.54 6.14 9.68
CA ALA A 197 -10.89 4.82 9.20
C ALA A 197 -9.64 4.01 8.79
N ALA A 198 -8.73 4.62 8.01
CA ALA A 198 -7.49 3.98 7.60
C ALA A 198 -6.61 3.60 8.80
N THR A 199 -6.50 4.49 9.79
CA THR A 199 -5.67 4.22 10.97
C THR A 199 -6.21 3.03 11.77
N ALA A 200 -7.52 2.91 11.93
CA ALA A 200 -8.12 1.76 12.64
C ALA A 200 -7.72 0.43 11.97
N VAL A 201 -7.91 0.32 10.65
CA VAL A 201 -7.57 -0.89 9.89
C VAL A 201 -6.07 -1.17 9.89
N ILE A 202 -5.24 -0.14 9.72
CA ILE A 202 -3.78 -0.28 9.73
C ILE A 202 -3.31 -0.78 11.09
N VAL A 203 -3.83 -0.23 12.19
CA VAL A 203 -3.41 -0.62 13.54
C VAL A 203 -3.83 -2.06 13.86
N ASP A 204 -5.01 -2.50 13.42
CA ASP A 204 -5.43 -3.90 13.61
C ASP A 204 -4.56 -4.88 12.82
N ASN A 205 -4.02 -4.46 11.67
CA ASN A 205 -3.10 -5.27 10.88
C ASN A 205 -1.62 -5.18 11.36
N ILE A 206 -1.32 -4.30 12.33
CA ILE A 206 0.00 -4.22 12.96
C ILE A 206 0.04 -5.17 14.17
N GLY A 207 1.05 -6.04 14.20
CA GLY A 207 1.28 -6.90 15.37
C GLY A 207 1.43 -6.08 16.66
N ARG A 208 0.69 -6.47 17.71
CA ARG A 208 0.56 -5.75 19.00
C ARG A 208 -0.19 -4.41 18.93
N LYS A 209 -0.90 -4.14 17.83
CA LYS A 209 -1.79 -2.98 17.65
C LYS A 209 -1.10 -1.65 18.04
N TRP A 210 -1.78 -0.79 18.80
CA TRP A 210 -1.29 0.51 19.27
C TRP A 210 0.03 0.45 20.06
N LYS A 211 0.34 -0.66 20.75
CA LYS A 211 1.59 -0.78 21.51
C LYS A 211 2.82 -0.78 20.59
N ASN A 212 2.64 -1.17 19.33
CA ASN A 212 3.73 -1.21 18.35
C ASN A 212 3.77 0.02 17.44
N VAL A 213 2.85 0.98 17.58
CA VAL A 213 2.91 2.23 16.81
C VAL A 213 3.89 3.18 17.49
N LYS A 214 4.91 3.63 16.77
CA LYS A 214 5.89 4.64 17.20
C LYS A 214 5.43 6.04 16.85
N SER A 215 5.06 6.26 15.60
CA SER A 215 4.56 7.55 15.12
C SER A 215 3.64 7.37 13.92
N ILE A 216 2.75 8.34 13.73
CA ILE A 216 1.93 8.47 12.54
C ILE A 216 2.17 9.88 11.99
N SER A 217 2.44 9.97 10.69
CA SER A 217 2.72 11.22 10.00
C SER A 217 1.98 11.27 8.68
N ILE A 218 1.65 12.46 8.19
CA ILE A 218 1.01 12.65 6.88
C ILE A 218 1.95 13.45 5.98
N LYS A 219 2.01 13.08 4.71
CA LYS A 219 2.75 13.81 3.68
C LYS A 219 2.01 13.79 2.34
N THR A 220 2.35 14.72 1.46
CA THR A 220 2.09 14.59 0.03
C THR A 220 3.34 14.09 -0.70
N THR A 221 3.31 14.02 -2.04
CA THR A 221 4.45 13.58 -2.85
C THR A 221 5.66 14.51 -2.71
N GLU A 222 5.44 15.83 -2.60
CA GLU A 222 6.50 16.84 -2.55
C GLU A 222 6.65 17.50 -1.17
N SER A 223 5.72 17.26 -0.24
CA SER A 223 5.77 17.89 1.09
C SER A 223 6.66 17.15 2.09
N ILE A 224 7.01 17.89 3.14
CA ILE A 224 7.56 17.33 4.38
C ILE A 224 6.46 16.52 5.10
N ALA A 225 6.86 15.48 5.84
CA ALA A 225 5.95 14.69 6.65
C ALA A 225 5.61 15.39 7.96
N LEU A 226 4.32 15.70 8.17
CA LEU A 226 3.80 16.30 9.39
C LEU A 226 3.39 15.20 10.38
N PRO A 227 3.96 15.17 11.59
CA PRO A 227 3.55 14.21 12.61
C PRO A 227 2.17 14.55 13.18
N ILE A 228 1.35 13.52 13.38
CA ILE A 228 0.00 13.63 13.96
C ILE A 228 -0.10 12.80 15.24
N TYR A 229 0.76 11.79 15.38
CA TYR A 229 0.86 11.02 16.60
C TYR A 229 2.30 10.64 16.85
N HIS A 230 2.71 10.77 18.10
CA HIS A 230 3.93 10.19 18.61
C HIS A 230 3.60 9.37 19.86
N ALA A 231 4.10 8.14 19.91
CA ALA A 231 3.98 7.36 21.12
C ALA A 231 4.83 8.00 22.23
N PRO A 232 4.33 8.08 23.47
CA PRO A 232 5.15 8.50 24.58
C PRO A 232 6.39 7.60 24.65
N VAL A 233 7.53 8.22 24.92
CA VAL A 233 8.80 7.51 25.08
C VAL A 233 8.63 6.58 26.28
N ASP A 234 8.53 5.27 26.01
CA ASP A 234 8.63 4.29 27.08
C ASP A 234 10.03 4.49 27.68
N ALA A 235 10.11 4.84 28.98
CA ALA A 235 11.36 4.97 29.70
C ALA A 235 12.21 3.75 29.37
N VAL A 236 13.30 3.97 28.65
CA VAL A 236 14.18 2.93 28.15
C VAL A 236 14.62 2.11 29.35
N LYS A 237 14.07 0.90 29.53
CA LYS A 237 14.77 -0.12 30.29
C LYS A 237 16.07 -0.31 29.53
N LYS A 238 17.18 0.16 30.14
CA LYS A 238 18.54 -0.02 29.65
C LYS A 238 18.66 -1.47 29.13
N PRO A 239 19.30 -1.71 27.97
CA PRO A 239 19.49 -3.06 27.50
C PRO A 239 20.18 -3.86 28.61
N GLU A 240 19.47 -4.84 29.14
CA GLU A 240 20.00 -5.80 30.09
C GLU A 240 21.10 -6.55 29.35
N ASN A 241 22.31 -6.43 29.90
CA ASN A 241 23.54 -6.88 29.30
C ASN A 241 23.54 -8.42 29.25
N THR A 242 22.96 -9.03 28.21
CA THR A 242 23.16 -10.45 27.96
C THR A 242 24.55 -10.64 27.36
N SER A 243 25.54 -10.69 28.24
CA SER A 243 26.87 -11.23 27.98
C SER A 243 26.75 -12.70 27.57
N LYS A 244 26.47 -12.94 26.30
CA LYS A 244 26.70 -14.27 25.70
C LYS A 244 28.20 -14.51 25.66
N LYS A 245 28.71 -15.17 26.70
CA LYS A 245 29.98 -15.90 26.71
C LYS A 245 30.07 -16.71 25.42
N ARG A 246 30.91 -16.27 24.48
CA ARG A 246 31.44 -17.13 23.41
C ARG A 246 32.29 -18.19 24.11
N LYS A 247 31.75 -19.38 24.32
CA LYS A 247 32.58 -20.58 24.55
C LYS A 247 33.25 -20.88 23.21
N ALA A 248 34.56 -20.65 23.16
CA ALA A 248 35.42 -21.21 22.13
C ALA A 248 35.38 -22.74 22.29
N ASN A 249 34.88 -23.44 21.28
CA ASN A 249 35.09 -24.87 21.16
C ASN A 249 36.21 -25.06 20.14
N ASP A 250 37.38 -25.33 20.69
CA ASP A 250 38.53 -25.88 20.01
C ASP A 250 38.23 -27.35 19.71
N SER A 251 38.17 -27.73 18.44
CA SER A 251 38.25 -29.12 18.03
C SER A 251 39.00 -29.20 16.71
N ALA A 252 40.31 -28.97 16.81
CA ALA A 252 41.28 -29.35 15.80
C ALA A 252 41.22 -30.88 15.60
N THR A 253 40.80 -31.31 14.41
CA THR A 253 40.99 -32.68 13.92
C THR A 253 42.31 -32.72 13.14
N PRO A 254 43.29 -33.57 13.50
CA PRO A 254 44.56 -33.63 12.79
C PRO A 254 44.43 -34.52 11.55
N VAL A 255 44.57 -33.95 10.36
CA VAL A 255 44.75 -34.72 9.11
C VAL A 255 46.25 -34.96 8.90
N THR A 256 46.66 -36.20 9.10
CA THR A 256 47.99 -36.74 8.84
C THR A 256 48.30 -36.74 7.34
N LYS A 257 49.23 -35.88 6.90
CA LYS A 257 49.89 -36.03 5.59
C LYS A 257 51.11 -36.94 5.74
N LYS A 258 50.97 -38.20 5.31
CA LYS A 258 52.09 -39.10 5.06
C LYS A 258 52.91 -38.62 3.87
N ALA A 259 54.22 -38.52 4.09
CA ALA A 259 55.23 -38.28 3.08
C ALA A 259 55.32 -39.42 2.06
N LYS A 260 55.61 -39.10 0.80
CA LYS A 260 56.18 -40.04 -0.16
C LYS A 260 57.31 -39.32 -0.92
N ARG A 261 58.55 -39.64 -0.54
CA ARG A 261 59.76 -39.54 -1.38
C ARG A 261 59.86 -40.85 -2.15
N GLY A 262 60.33 -40.79 -3.39
CA GLY A 262 60.50 -41.92 -4.29
C GLY A 262 60.08 -41.53 -5.69
#